data_AF-A0A0C5V5U5-F1
#
_entry.id   AF-A0A0C5V5U5-F1
#
_cell.length_a   1.000
_cell.length_b   1.000
_cell.length_c   1.000
_cell.angle_alpha   90.00
_cell.angle_beta   90.00
_cell.angle_gamma   90.00
#
_symmetry.space_group_name_H-M   'P 1'
#
loop_
_entity.id
_entity.type
_entity.pdbx_description
1 polymer ?
#
loop_
_entity_poly.entity_id
_entity_poly.type
_entity_poly.pdbx_seq_one_letter_code
_entity_poly.pdbx_strand_id
1 'polypeptide(L)'
;MKKQALMLFTSAIVASTSIGAQAVDRVTYTADKSTRGTTVTIPESKVIELCGDQDGCEVRLAMYDWDGLRRRASRETLFFYNPDNRNWRDSVGDTAGTSSNNGTQHVEQAWACYFTDGKYADWTNLGDVDGNFGLLSWNQYDATCEITLID
;
A
#
# COMPACT_ATOMS: atom_id res chain seq x y z
N MET A 1 2.77 -71.06 -36.55
CA MET A 1 2.26 -70.61 -35.23
C MET A 1 2.80 -69.21 -34.94
N LYS A 2 1.88 -68.27 -34.68
CA LYS A 2 1.97 -67.01 -33.90
C LYS A 2 3.06 -65.96 -34.27
N LYS A 3 2.63 -64.89 -34.95
CA LYS A 3 3.27 -63.56 -34.97
C LYS A 3 2.85 -62.79 -33.70
N GLN A 4 3.80 -62.30 -32.91
CA GLN A 4 3.52 -61.42 -31.78
C GLN A 4 3.65 -59.96 -32.24
N ALA A 5 2.59 -59.18 -32.05
CA ALA A 5 2.57 -57.74 -32.28
C ALA A 5 3.05 -57.03 -31.02
N LEU A 6 4.10 -56.21 -31.16
CA LEU A 6 4.64 -55.35 -30.11
C LEU A 6 3.82 -54.04 -30.09
N MET A 7 2.95 -53.88 -29.10
CA MET A 7 2.24 -52.63 -28.84
C MET A 7 3.13 -51.68 -28.02
N LEU A 8 3.50 -50.55 -28.61
CA LEU A 8 4.11 -49.42 -27.93
C LEU A 8 2.99 -48.54 -27.33
N PHE A 9 2.91 -48.50 -26.01
CA PHE A 9 2.07 -47.54 -25.28
C PHE A 9 2.89 -46.29 -24.98
N THR A 10 2.71 -45.24 -25.77
CA THR A 10 3.18 -43.88 -25.46
C THR A 10 2.24 -43.25 -24.43
N SER A 11 2.67 -43.20 -23.17
CA SER A 11 1.97 -42.45 -22.13
C SER A 11 2.32 -40.97 -22.29
N ALA A 12 1.35 -40.16 -22.71
CA ALA A 12 1.45 -38.70 -22.68
C ALA A 12 1.27 -38.22 -21.24
N ILE A 13 2.32 -37.64 -20.66
CA ILE A 13 2.26 -36.96 -19.35
C ILE A 13 1.57 -35.60 -19.59
N VAL A 14 0.34 -35.46 -19.10
CA VAL A 14 -0.36 -34.17 -19.08
C VAL A 14 0.22 -33.33 -17.94
N ALA A 15 1.06 -32.35 -18.27
CA ALA A 15 1.49 -31.34 -17.32
C ALA A 15 0.28 -30.48 -16.93
N SER A 16 -0.19 -30.65 -15.70
CA SER A 16 -1.29 -29.87 -15.15
C SER A 16 -0.73 -28.51 -14.70
N THR A 17 -0.88 -27.47 -15.53
CA THR A 17 -0.59 -26.11 -15.09
C THR A 17 -1.72 -25.66 -14.17
N SER A 18 -1.52 -25.76 -12.87
CA SER A 18 -2.38 -25.08 -11.91
C SER A 18 -2.18 -23.57 -12.10
N ILE A 19 -3.14 -22.91 -12.73
CA ILE A 19 -3.30 -21.46 -12.63
C ILE A 19 -3.75 -21.22 -11.19
N GLY A 20 -2.77 -21.07 -10.29
CA GLY A 20 -3.05 -20.65 -8.93
C GLY A 20 -3.55 -19.22 -8.97
N ALA A 21 -4.76 -18.98 -8.47
CA ALA A 21 -5.13 -17.63 -8.06
C ALA A 21 -4.11 -17.21 -7.00
N GLN A 22 -3.26 -16.24 -7.31
CA GLN A 22 -2.39 -15.65 -6.29
C GLN A 22 -3.28 -14.94 -5.28
N ALA A 23 -3.04 -15.21 -3.99
CA ALA A 23 -3.67 -14.46 -2.93
C ALA A 23 -3.10 -13.04 -2.99
N VAL A 24 -3.99 -12.05 -2.96
CA VAL A 24 -3.62 -10.63 -2.90
C VAL A 24 -3.12 -10.32 -1.50
N ASP A 25 -1.86 -9.92 -1.39
CA ASP A 25 -1.26 -9.56 -0.11
C ASP A 25 -1.69 -8.14 0.27
N ARG A 26 -1.95 -7.92 1.56
CA ARG A 26 -2.44 -6.62 2.03
C ARG A 26 -2.15 -6.35 3.49
N VAL A 27 -2.05 -5.06 3.81
CA VAL A 27 -1.98 -4.58 5.19
C VAL A 27 -2.80 -3.31 5.35
N THR A 28 -3.49 -3.18 6.48
CA THR A 28 -4.29 -1.99 6.82
C THR A 28 -3.76 -1.34 8.10
N TYR A 29 -3.64 -0.01 8.09
CA TYR A 29 -3.37 0.80 9.27
C TYR A 29 -4.52 1.76 9.54
N THR A 30 -4.74 2.08 10.80
CA THR A 30 -5.84 2.94 11.25
C THR A 30 -5.33 4.02 12.19
N ALA A 31 -5.66 5.28 11.91
CA ALA A 31 -5.47 6.41 12.79
C ALA A 31 -6.84 6.87 13.33
N ASP A 32 -7.06 6.73 14.63
CA ASP A 32 -8.33 7.08 15.25
C ASP A 32 -8.56 8.60 15.31
N LYS A 33 -9.81 9.04 15.27
CA LYS A 33 -10.15 10.46 15.40
C LYS A 33 -9.69 11.07 16.74
N SER A 34 -9.49 10.27 17.77
CA SER A 34 -8.92 10.73 19.06
C SER A 34 -7.41 11.02 19.01
N THR A 35 -6.68 10.51 18.02
CA THR A 35 -5.22 10.70 17.87
C THR A 35 -4.87 11.65 16.74
N ARG A 36 -5.77 12.58 16.40
CA ARG A 36 -5.55 13.57 15.34
C ARG A 36 -4.33 14.46 15.61
N GLY A 37 -3.70 14.90 14.52
CA GLY A 37 -2.43 15.63 14.55
C GLY A 37 -1.21 14.73 14.76
N THR A 38 -1.39 13.40 14.70
CA THR A 38 -0.31 12.42 14.81
C THR A 38 -0.30 11.47 13.63
N THR A 39 0.86 10.85 13.41
CA THR A 39 1.07 9.84 12.37
C THR A 39 1.08 8.44 12.97
N VAL A 40 0.31 7.52 12.40
CA VAL A 40 0.47 6.08 12.61
C VAL A 40 1.54 5.56 11.66
N THR A 41 2.58 4.92 12.22
CA THR A 41 3.72 4.44 11.45
C THR A 41 3.35 3.27 10.54
N ILE A 42 3.75 3.39 9.27
CA ILE A 42 3.74 2.33 8.27
C ILE A 42 5.22 1.96 8.03
N PRO A 43 5.68 0.78 8.48
CA PRO A 43 7.07 0.39 8.34
C PRO A 43 7.52 0.36 6.87
N GLU A 44 8.70 0.90 6.58
CA GLU A 44 9.31 0.88 5.24
C GLU A 44 9.33 -0.55 4.68
N SER A 45 9.65 -1.54 5.51
CA SER A 45 9.62 -2.95 5.13
C SER A 45 8.30 -3.43 4.52
N LYS A 46 7.14 -2.90 4.96
CA LYS A 46 5.84 -3.25 4.40
C LYS A 46 5.54 -2.52 3.10
N VAL A 47 6.10 -1.32 2.93
CA VAL A 47 6.04 -0.60 1.66
C VAL A 47 6.91 -1.28 0.62
N ILE A 48 8.11 -1.75 0.99
CA ILE A 48 8.99 -2.52 0.10
C ILE A 48 8.33 -3.85 -0.28
N GLU A 49 7.78 -4.57 0.70
CA GLU A 49 7.14 -5.87 0.49
C GLU A 49 6.01 -5.82 -0.52
N LEU A 50 5.17 -4.78 -0.48
CA LEU A 50 3.95 -4.69 -1.29
C LEU A 50 4.08 -3.78 -2.51
N CYS A 51 4.89 -2.73 -2.43
CA CYS A 51 4.94 -1.65 -3.43
C CYS A 51 6.32 -1.49 -4.08
N GLY A 52 7.27 -2.35 -3.70
CA GLY A 52 8.69 -2.23 -4.05
C GLY A 52 9.09 -2.91 -5.36
N ASP A 53 8.14 -3.53 -6.06
CA ASP A 53 8.40 -4.32 -7.26
C ASP A 53 8.08 -3.56 -8.55
N GLN A 54 7.96 -4.28 -9.68
CA GLN A 54 7.73 -3.66 -10.99
C GLN A 54 6.29 -3.18 -11.19
N ASP A 55 5.34 -3.72 -10.45
CA ASP A 55 3.92 -3.45 -10.61
C ASP A 55 3.46 -2.38 -9.60
N GLY A 56 4.19 -2.22 -8.48
CA GLY A 56 3.82 -1.31 -7.41
C GLY A 56 2.63 -1.85 -6.64
N CYS A 57 2.01 -1.02 -5.80
CA CYS A 57 0.83 -1.43 -5.04
C CYS A 57 -0.34 -0.46 -5.22
N GLU A 58 -1.55 -0.96 -5.05
CA GLU A 58 -2.71 -0.11 -4.86
C GLU A 58 -2.76 0.40 -3.41
N VAL A 59 -2.83 1.72 -3.25
CA VAL A 59 -3.05 2.38 -1.97
C VAL A 59 -4.50 2.81 -1.89
N ARG A 60 -5.26 2.27 -0.94
CA ARG A 60 -6.61 2.74 -0.60
C ARG A 60 -6.57 3.59 0.64
N LEU A 61 -6.97 4.84 0.54
CA LEU A 61 -7.06 5.77 1.65
C LEU A 61 -8.53 6.10 1.92
N ALA A 62 -8.98 5.86 3.15
CA ALA A 62 -10.37 6.02 3.55
C ALA A 62 -10.52 6.90 4.79
N MET A 63 -11.63 7.62 4.82
CA MET A 63 -12.08 8.45 5.92
C MET A 63 -13.45 7.95 6.38
N TYR A 64 -13.57 7.65 7.68
CA TYR A 64 -14.78 7.10 8.28
C TYR A 64 -15.35 8.04 9.35
N ASP A 65 -16.68 8.16 9.37
CA ASP A 65 -17.46 8.91 10.37
C ASP A 65 -17.15 10.43 10.43
N TRP A 66 -16.69 11.00 9.31
CA TRP A 66 -16.35 12.42 9.17
C TRP A 66 -17.53 13.38 9.33
N ASP A 67 -18.75 12.85 9.32
CA ASP A 67 -20.02 13.57 9.39
C ASP A 67 -20.89 13.14 10.58
N GLY A 68 -20.40 12.24 11.43
CA GLY A 68 -21.16 11.66 12.54
C GLY A 68 -22.28 10.70 12.12
N LEU A 69 -22.39 10.36 10.83
CA LEU A 69 -23.40 9.42 10.29
C LEU A 69 -22.77 8.07 9.91
N ARG A 70 -21.54 7.78 10.35
CA ARG A 70 -20.83 6.52 10.10
C ARG A 70 -20.64 6.21 8.62
N ARG A 71 -20.59 7.24 7.77
CA ARG A 71 -20.30 7.07 6.34
C ARG A 71 -18.81 6.90 6.11
N ARG A 72 -18.47 6.29 4.97
CA ARG A 72 -17.11 6.09 4.51
C ARG A 72 -16.92 6.79 3.18
N ALA A 73 -15.82 7.53 3.07
CA ALA A 73 -15.36 8.11 1.83
C ALA A 73 -13.95 7.56 1.55
N SER A 74 -13.58 7.36 0.29
CA SER A 74 -12.28 6.77 -0.07
C SER A 74 -11.71 7.35 -1.36
N ARG A 75 -10.38 7.26 -1.49
CA ARG A 75 -9.60 7.41 -2.72
C ARG A 75 -8.68 6.21 -2.87
N GLU A 76 -8.26 5.94 -4.09
CA GLU A 76 -7.26 4.93 -4.40
C GLU A 76 -6.28 5.46 -5.44
N THR A 77 -5.06 4.94 -5.42
CA THR A 77 -3.99 5.31 -6.34
C THR A 77 -3.01 4.15 -6.50
N LEU A 78 -2.36 4.07 -7.66
CA LEU A 78 -1.20 3.22 -7.86
C LEU A 78 0.06 3.92 -7.34
N PHE A 79 0.80 3.24 -6.48
CA PHE A 79 1.99 3.74 -5.82
C PHE A 79 3.20 2.84 -6.10
N PHE A 80 4.32 3.46 -6.46
CA PHE A 80 5.59 2.79 -6.69
C PHE A 80 6.63 3.24 -5.66
N TYR A 81 7.39 2.29 -5.13
CA TYR A 81 8.52 2.54 -4.25
C TYR A 81 9.79 1.88 -4.80
N ASN A 82 10.89 2.61 -4.87
CA ASN A 82 12.19 2.06 -5.24
C ASN A 82 13.03 1.80 -3.97
N PRO A 83 13.27 0.54 -3.56
CA PRO A 83 14.03 0.24 -2.35
C PRO A 83 15.52 0.60 -2.43
N ASP A 84 16.08 0.73 -3.64
CA ASP A 84 17.52 1.01 -3.82
C ASP A 84 17.85 2.48 -3.54
N ASN A 85 16.95 3.40 -3.91
CA ASN A 85 17.18 4.84 -3.80
C ASN A 85 16.08 5.60 -3.04
N ARG A 86 15.08 4.89 -2.51
CA ARG A 86 13.99 5.42 -1.68
C ARG A 86 13.06 6.39 -2.38
N ASN A 87 13.16 6.50 -3.71
CA ASN A 87 12.24 7.31 -4.50
C ASN A 87 10.89 6.65 -4.58
N TRP A 88 9.86 7.46 -4.59
CA TRP A 88 8.49 7.00 -4.72
C TRP A 88 7.70 7.84 -5.72
N ARG A 89 6.64 7.26 -6.27
CA ARG A 89 5.72 7.95 -7.18
C ARG A 89 4.28 7.55 -6.93
N ASP A 90 3.41 8.55 -6.95
CA ASP A 90 1.96 8.43 -6.90
C ASP A 90 1.36 8.72 -8.28
N SER A 91 0.47 7.84 -8.76
CA SER A 91 -0.09 7.93 -10.11
C SER A 91 -1.20 8.97 -10.27
N VAL A 92 -2.02 9.21 -9.25
CA VAL A 92 -3.21 10.07 -9.36
C VAL A 92 -2.83 11.55 -9.24
N GLY A 93 -1.89 11.89 -8.36
CA GLY A 93 -1.34 13.24 -8.22
C GLY A 93 -0.21 13.56 -9.21
N ASP A 94 0.32 12.54 -9.90
CA ASP A 94 1.60 12.60 -10.63
C ASP A 94 2.72 13.21 -9.78
N THR A 95 2.72 12.88 -8.49
CA THR A 95 3.67 13.39 -7.51
C THR A 95 4.76 12.36 -7.24
N ALA A 96 5.96 12.86 -6.94
CA ALA A 96 7.10 12.02 -6.60
C ALA A 96 7.90 12.65 -5.46
N GLY A 97 8.65 11.81 -4.76
CA GLY A 97 9.51 12.23 -3.67
C GLY A 97 10.56 11.18 -3.34
N THR A 98 11.22 11.40 -2.21
CA THR A 98 12.30 10.54 -1.74
C THR A 98 12.15 10.39 -0.23
N SER A 99 11.91 9.18 0.26
CA SER A 99 11.85 8.96 1.71
C SER A 99 13.23 9.07 2.37
N SER A 100 13.24 9.35 3.67
CA SER A 100 14.40 9.70 4.50
C SER A 100 15.18 10.95 4.03
N ASN A 101 14.52 11.99 3.51
CA ASN A 101 15.18 13.19 2.99
C ASN A 101 15.16 14.43 3.91
N ASN A 102 14.73 14.28 5.18
CA ASN A 102 14.47 15.33 6.18
C ASN A 102 13.28 16.28 5.88
N GLY A 103 12.73 16.25 4.67
CA GLY A 103 11.55 16.99 4.27
C GLY A 103 10.31 16.11 4.31
N THR A 104 9.20 16.64 4.79
CA THR A 104 7.92 15.92 4.70
C THR A 104 7.27 16.15 3.36
N GLN A 105 6.82 15.06 2.77
CA GLN A 105 6.07 15.02 1.54
C GLN A 105 4.83 14.14 1.75
N HIS A 106 3.72 14.59 1.18
CA HIS A 106 2.47 13.86 1.24
C HIS A 106 2.29 13.15 -0.10
N VAL A 107 2.27 11.81 -0.05
CA VAL A 107 2.12 10.95 -1.21
C VAL A 107 0.71 11.10 -1.79
N GLU A 108 -0.31 11.02 -0.94
CA GLU A 108 -1.72 11.14 -1.32
C GLU A 108 -2.52 11.73 -0.16
N GLN A 109 -3.59 12.45 -0.49
CA GLN A 109 -4.50 13.06 0.48
C GLN A 109 -5.95 12.70 0.15
N ALA A 110 -6.63 12.06 1.10
CA ALA A 110 -8.07 11.90 1.11
C ALA A 110 -8.68 12.75 2.24
N TRP A 111 -8.97 14.02 1.93
CA TRP A 111 -9.54 15.01 2.85
C TRP A 111 -8.67 15.25 4.10
N ALA A 112 -9.00 14.62 5.23
CA ALA A 112 -8.22 14.70 6.48
C ALA A 112 -7.19 13.59 6.62
N CYS A 113 -7.22 12.58 5.76
CA CYS A 113 -6.34 11.43 5.82
C CYS A 113 -5.21 11.60 4.81
N TYR A 114 -3.97 11.38 5.24
CA TYR A 114 -2.79 11.55 4.41
C TYR A 114 -1.93 10.29 4.47
N PHE A 115 -1.51 9.81 3.30
CA PHE A 115 -0.35 8.93 3.18
C PHE A 115 0.88 9.81 3.01
N THR A 116 1.89 9.69 3.88
CA THR A 116 2.99 10.64 4.00
C THR A 116 4.30 9.92 4.33
N ASP A 117 5.45 10.48 3.96
CA ASP A 117 6.78 10.00 4.41
C ASP A 117 7.24 10.69 5.71
N GLY A 118 6.72 11.88 6.00
CA GLY A 118 6.99 12.58 7.25
C GLY A 118 6.17 12.12 8.47
N LYS A 119 6.69 12.43 9.65
CA LYS A 119 6.03 12.18 10.93
C LYS A 119 5.44 13.44 11.53
N TYR A 120 4.30 13.27 12.20
CA TYR A 120 3.67 14.31 13.00
C TYR A 120 3.41 13.81 14.42
N ALA A 121 3.56 14.72 15.37
CA ALA A 121 3.08 14.56 16.73
C ALA A 121 2.52 15.91 17.21
N ASP A 122 1.36 15.90 17.87
CA ASP A 122 0.69 17.09 18.40
C ASP A 122 0.66 18.25 17.38
N TRP A 123 0.23 17.95 16.15
CA TRP A 123 0.12 18.92 15.03
C TRP A 123 1.44 19.52 14.55
N THR A 124 2.56 18.99 15.04
CA THR A 124 3.90 19.46 14.69
C THR A 124 4.53 18.49 13.71
N ASN A 125 5.05 19.03 12.61
CA ASN A 125 5.86 18.28 11.66
C ASN A 125 7.23 17.97 12.27
N LEU A 126 7.57 16.69 12.38
CA LEU A 126 8.85 16.18 12.89
C LEU A 126 9.83 15.80 11.77
N GLY A 127 9.42 15.94 10.51
CA GLY A 127 10.20 15.61 9.32
C GLY A 127 10.14 14.13 8.96
N ASP A 128 10.88 13.79 7.91
CA ASP A 128 11.11 12.44 7.41
C ASP A 128 12.55 12.03 7.73
N VAL A 129 12.72 11.30 8.85
CA VAL A 129 14.04 11.06 9.48
C VAL A 129 14.42 9.59 9.56
N ASP A 130 13.52 8.66 9.23
CA ASP A 130 13.75 7.22 9.42
C ASP A 130 13.24 6.33 8.29
N GLY A 131 12.79 6.91 7.17
CA GLY A 131 12.39 6.18 5.97
C GLY A 131 11.08 5.43 6.07
N ASN A 132 10.43 5.43 7.23
CA ASN A 132 9.09 4.89 7.39
C ASN A 132 8.08 5.85 6.77
N PHE A 133 6.95 5.29 6.35
CA PHE A 133 5.81 6.08 5.94
C PHE A 133 4.82 6.23 7.09
N GLY A 134 3.75 6.96 6.82
CA GLY A 134 2.79 7.39 7.81
C GLY A 134 1.38 7.49 7.27
N LEU A 135 0.43 7.11 8.12
CA LEU A 135 -0.96 7.53 8.02
C LEU A 135 -1.19 8.70 8.98
N LEU A 136 -1.34 9.89 8.43
CA LEU A 136 -1.62 11.10 9.21
C LEU A 136 -3.13 11.39 9.21
N SER A 137 -3.69 11.61 10.40
CA SER A 137 -5.06 12.13 10.58
C SER A 137 -5.00 13.62 10.93
N TRP A 138 -5.48 14.48 10.03
CA TRP A 138 -5.26 15.93 10.06
C TRP A 138 -6.51 16.73 10.48
N ASN A 139 -6.58 18.01 10.08
CA ASN A 139 -7.49 19.00 10.66
C ASN A 139 -8.77 19.28 9.85
N GLN A 140 -8.88 18.83 8.60
CA GLN A 140 -10.00 19.18 7.72
C GLN A 140 -11.34 18.59 8.16
N TYR A 141 -11.31 17.38 8.74
CA TYR A 141 -12.50 16.66 9.23
C TYR A 141 -12.15 15.93 10.52
N ASP A 142 -13.16 15.73 11.37
CA ASP A 142 -13.04 14.87 12.56
C ASP A 142 -13.41 13.44 12.18
N ALA A 143 -12.40 12.63 11.83
CA ALA A 143 -12.62 11.33 11.22
C ALA A 143 -11.55 10.31 11.60
N THR A 144 -11.94 9.04 11.58
CA THR A 144 -10.99 7.92 11.62
C THR A 144 -10.44 7.71 10.22
N CYS A 145 -9.12 7.67 10.10
CA CYS A 145 -8.42 7.43 8.85
C CYS A 145 -7.98 5.98 8.76
N GLU A 146 -8.07 5.40 7.57
CA GLU A 146 -7.57 4.07 7.28
C GLU A 146 -6.81 4.08 5.96
N ILE A 147 -5.68 3.37 5.92
CA ILE A 147 -4.93 3.12 4.69
C ILE A 147 -4.77 1.62 4.52
N THR A 148 -4.93 1.12 3.30
CA THR A 148 -4.62 -0.25 2.93
C THR A 148 -3.65 -0.27 1.76
N LEU A 149 -2.55 -0.99 1.90
CA LEU A 149 -1.63 -1.31 0.80
C LEU A 149 -2.01 -2.70 0.28
N ILE A 150 -2.10 -2.85 -1.04
CA ILE A 150 -2.59 -4.05 -1.71
C ILE A 150 -1.67 -4.36 -2.89
N ASP A 151 -1.10 -5.57 -2.90
CA ASP A 151 -0.32 -6.16 -4.00
C ASP A 151 -1.06 -7.39 -4.55
#